data_AF-A0A967LE64-F1
#
_entry.id   AF-A0A967LE64-F1
#
_cell.length_a   1.000
_cell.length_b   1.000
_cell.length_c   1.000
_cell.angle_alpha   90.00
_cell.angle_beta   90.00
_cell.angle_gamma   90.00
#
_symmetry.space_group_name_H-M   'P 1'
#
loop_
_entity.id
_entity.type
_entity.pdbx_description
1 polymer ?
#
loop_
_entity_poly.entity_id
_entity_poly.type
_entity_poly.pdbx_seq_one_letter_code
_entity_poly.pdbx_strand_id
1 'polypeptide(L)'
;MAKKTFKGRAILPGKLEGEALVSKMPFNLTGSYFENMFAGNTETAPCTDANNPELFRKDMKGAILCTSQCVGSTMGAGALMGVSELGVGLKAFLFSSH
;
A
#
# COMPACT_ATOMS: atom_id res chain seq x y z
N MET A 1 17.39 6.15 18.89
CA MET A 1 15.97 6.27 19.24
C MET A 1 15.50 4.97 19.86
N ALA A 2 14.71 4.99 20.93
CA ALA A 2 14.18 3.76 21.54
C ALA A 2 13.16 3.08 20.62
N LYS A 3 13.20 1.74 20.55
CA LYS A 3 12.23 0.94 19.77
C LYS A 3 10.84 1.09 20.40
N LYS A 4 9.90 1.69 19.67
CA LYS A 4 8.50 1.77 20.07
C LYS A 4 7.73 0.60 19.47
N THR A 5 6.89 -0.03 20.28
CA THR A 5 6.01 -1.12 19.84
C THR A 5 4.57 -0.67 20.03
N PHE A 6 3.75 -0.82 18.99
CA PHE A 6 2.35 -0.47 18.99
C PHE A 6 1.50 -1.73 18.84
N LYS A 7 0.32 -1.75 19.45
CA LYS A 7 -0.62 -2.86 19.36
C LYS A 7 -1.94 -2.35 18.77
N GLY A 8 -2.26 -2.81 17.56
CA GLY A 8 -3.53 -2.54 16.89
C GLY A 8 -4.48 -3.73 16.94
N ARG A 9 -5.65 -3.58 16.32
CA ARG A 9 -6.59 -4.68 16.06
C ARG A 9 -6.24 -5.32 14.71
N ALA A 10 -5.85 -6.60 14.73
CA ALA A 10 -5.63 -7.34 13.49
C ALA A 10 -6.96 -7.78 12.87
N ILE A 11 -7.17 -7.46 11.60
CA ILE A 11 -8.24 -8.04 10.78
C ILE A 11 -7.75 -9.35 10.17
N LEU A 12 -6.56 -9.33 9.58
CA LEU A 12 -5.83 -10.52 9.13
C LEU A 12 -4.52 -10.61 9.92
N PRO A 13 -4.36 -11.61 10.82
CA PRO A 13 -3.16 -11.75 11.63
C PRO A 13 -2.00 -12.34 10.82
N GLY A 14 -0.77 -11.99 11.19
CA GLY A 14 0.45 -12.51 10.57
C GLY A 14 1.71 -11.91 11.19
N LYS A 15 2.87 -12.43 10.79
CA LYS A 15 4.18 -11.89 11.16
C LYS A 15 5.03 -11.70 9.91
N LEU A 16 5.58 -10.51 9.74
CA LEU A 16 6.45 -10.17 8.63
C LEU A 16 7.40 -9.04 9.03
N GLU A 17 8.46 -8.87 8.25
CA GLU A 17 9.42 -7.79 8.38
C GLU A 17 9.67 -7.19 6.98
N GLY A 18 9.91 -5.89 6.93
CA GLY A 18 10.07 -5.16 5.67
C GLY A 18 10.20 -3.66 5.88
N GLU A 19 10.46 -2.96 4.78
CA GLU A 19 10.50 -1.51 4.75
C GLU A 19 9.10 -0.93 4.99
N ALA A 20 9.02 0.11 5.81
CA ALA A 20 7.78 0.83 6.06
C ALA A 20 7.69 2.06 5.16
N LEU A 21 6.68 2.09 4.30
CA LEU A 21 6.25 3.30 3.61
C LEU A 21 5.17 3.98 4.45
N VAL A 22 5.28 5.27 4.65
CA VAL A 22 4.35 6.04 5.48
C VAL A 22 3.72 7.13 4.65
N SER A 23 2.40 7.23 4.72
CA SER A 23 1.69 8.42 4.28
C SER A 23 0.68 8.88 5.32
N LYS A 24 0.60 10.20 5.53
CA LYS A 24 -0.40 10.82 6.40
C LYS A 24 -1.76 10.98 5.72
N MET A 25 -1.81 10.85 4.40
CA MET A 25 -3.03 10.99 3.62
C MET A 25 -3.67 9.63 3.34
N PRO A 26 -4.99 9.60 3.06
CA PRO A 26 -5.66 8.38 2.63
C PRO A 26 -5.00 7.80 1.38
N PHE A 27 -4.83 6.48 1.36
CA PHE A 27 -4.22 5.77 0.25
C PHE A 27 -5.25 5.46 -0.85
N ASN A 28 -5.03 5.97 -2.07
CA ASN A 28 -5.93 5.71 -3.20
C ASN A 28 -5.58 4.39 -3.88
N LEU A 29 -6.34 3.33 -3.61
CA LEU A 29 -6.03 1.99 -4.08
C LEU A 29 -5.91 1.89 -5.61
N THR A 30 -6.85 2.47 -6.35
CA THR A 30 -6.83 2.39 -7.81
C THR A 30 -5.82 3.38 -8.41
N GLY A 31 -5.79 4.60 -7.87
CA GLY A 31 -4.92 5.66 -8.38
C GLY A 31 -3.44 5.43 -8.10
N SER A 32 -3.09 4.73 -7.02
CA SER A 32 -1.70 4.41 -6.68
C SER A 32 -1.14 3.24 -7.48
N TYR A 33 -1.97 2.37 -8.03
CA TYR A 33 -1.55 1.20 -8.82
C TYR A 33 -1.94 1.30 -10.30
N PHE A 34 -2.10 2.51 -10.83
CA PHE A 34 -2.63 2.72 -12.19
C PHE A 34 -1.76 2.04 -13.25
N GLU A 35 -0.43 2.14 -13.14
CA GLU A 35 0.50 1.47 -14.06
C GLU A 35 0.39 -0.06 -14.02
N ASN A 36 0.21 -0.63 -12.83
CA ASN A 36 0.05 -2.08 -12.67
C ASN A 36 -1.30 -2.56 -13.22
N MET A 37 -2.36 -1.78 -13.04
CA MET A 37 -3.70 -2.15 -13.48
C MET A 37 -3.91 -1.96 -14.98
N PHE A 38 -3.37 -0.87 -15.55
CA PHE A 38 -3.78 -0.40 -16.88
C PHE A 38 -2.63 -0.17 -17.87
N ALA A 39 -1.38 -0.10 -17.40
CA ALA A 39 -0.21 0.12 -18.27
C ALA A 39 0.71 -1.10 -18.42
N GLY A 40 0.37 -2.23 -17.77
CA GLY A 40 1.06 -3.51 -17.93
C GLY A 40 2.37 -3.64 -17.14
N ASN A 41 2.61 -2.80 -16.13
CA ASN A 41 3.78 -2.96 -15.26
C ASN A 41 3.59 -4.15 -14.31
N THR A 42 4.39 -5.20 -14.49
CA THR A 42 4.31 -6.45 -13.72
C THR A 42 5.55 -6.71 -12.86
N GLU A 43 6.59 -5.88 -12.97
CA GLU A 43 7.87 -6.11 -12.30
C GLU A 43 8.03 -5.27 -11.04
N THR A 44 7.51 -4.04 -11.06
CA THR A 44 7.58 -3.04 -9.99
C THR A 44 6.19 -2.49 -9.69
N ALA A 45 6.03 -1.75 -8.59
CA ALA A 45 4.77 -1.11 -8.25
C ALA A 45 4.99 0.36 -7.86
N PRO A 46 5.40 1.24 -8.80
CA PRO A 46 5.55 2.65 -8.53
C PRO A 46 4.19 3.28 -8.21
N CYS A 47 4.12 4.05 -7.13
CA CYS A 47 2.90 4.77 -6.81
C CYS A 47 2.62 5.86 -7.86
N THR A 48 1.49 5.74 -8.56
CA THR A 48 1.07 6.68 -9.60
C THR A 48 0.16 7.81 -9.10
N ASP A 49 -0.15 7.85 -7.79
CA ASP A 49 -1.01 8.88 -7.23
C ASP A 49 -0.25 10.19 -7.01
N ALA A 50 -0.38 11.11 -7.96
CA ALA A 50 0.24 12.44 -7.90
C ALA A 50 -0.27 13.29 -6.72
N ASN A 51 -1.44 12.97 -6.16
CA ASN A 51 -1.94 13.68 -4.99
C ASN A 51 -1.27 13.21 -3.70
N ASN A 52 -0.50 12.12 -3.70
CA ASN A 52 0.23 11.62 -2.55
C ASN A 52 1.74 11.84 -2.69
N PRO A 53 2.27 13.04 -2.36
CA PRO A 53 3.69 13.36 -2.56
C PRO A 53 4.62 12.52 -1.69
N GLU A 54 4.12 11.92 -0.61
CA GLU A 54 4.92 11.04 0.25
C GLU A 54 5.19 9.69 -0.42
N LEU A 55 4.32 9.24 -1.33
CA LEU A 55 4.44 7.95 -2.00
C LEU A 55 4.70 8.07 -3.50
N PHE A 56 4.33 9.17 -4.15
CA PHE A 56 4.39 9.34 -5.60
C PHE A 56 5.77 8.95 -6.16
N ARG A 57 5.76 8.06 -7.16
CA ARG A 57 6.93 7.44 -7.82
C ARG A 57 7.80 6.54 -6.94
N LYS A 58 7.45 6.33 -5.67
CA LYS A 58 8.13 5.31 -4.84
C LYS A 58 7.62 3.93 -5.23
N ASP A 59 8.54 2.99 -5.38
CA ASP A 59 8.18 1.59 -5.56
C ASP A 59 7.61 1.04 -4.25
N MET A 60 6.38 0.54 -4.30
CA MET A 60 5.66 -0.01 -3.17
C MET A 60 5.83 -1.53 -3.06
N LYS A 61 6.50 -2.17 -4.03
CA LYS A 61 6.66 -3.61 -4.08
C LYS A 61 7.27 -4.16 -2.79
N GLY A 62 6.52 -5.05 -2.13
CA GLY A 62 7.00 -5.74 -0.95
C GLY A 62 7.16 -4.87 0.30
N ALA A 63 6.73 -3.62 0.27
CA ALA A 63 6.75 -2.72 1.43
C ALA A 63 5.56 -2.97 2.36
N ILE A 64 5.64 -2.40 3.56
CA ILE A 64 4.56 -2.34 4.55
C ILE A 64 4.03 -0.91 4.52
N LEU A 65 2.75 -0.73 4.20
CA LEU A 65 2.16 0.60 4.15
C LEU A 65 1.53 0.99 5.49
N CYS A 66 1.95 2.12 6.03
CA CYS A 66 1.31 2.82 7.13
C CYS A 66 0.54 4.02 6.58
N THR A 67 -0.79 4.01 6.68
CA THR A 67 -1.66 5.11 6.22
C THR A 67 -2.82 5.33 7.18
N SER A 68 -3.61 6.39 7.00
CA SER A 68 -4.81 6.60 7.81
C SER A 68 -5.92 5.63 7.43
N GLN A 69 -6.25 5.55 6.15
CA GLN A 69 -7.32 4.73 5.58
C GLN A 69 -7.10 4.55 4.07
N CYS A 70 -7.88 3.66 3.44
CA CYS A 70 -7.91 3.53 1.98
C CYS A 70 -9.12 4.24 1.36
N VAL A 71 -8.98 4.72 0.12
CA VAL A 71 -10.05 5.30 -0.72
C VAL A 71 -10.01 4.70 -2.13
N GLY A 72 -11.05 4.97 -2.93
CA GLY A 72 -11.16 4.44 -4.30
C GLY A 72 -11.60 2.97 -4.36
N SER A 73 -12.57 2.59 -3.52
CA SER A 73 -12.96 1.18 -3.27
C SER A 73 -13.65 0.47 -4.43
N THR A 74 -14.27 1.18 -5.38
CA THR A 74 -15.01 0.56 -6.50
C THR A 74 -14.16 -0.44 -7.28
N MET A 75 -12.90 -0.08 -7.58
CA MET A 75 -11.91 -0.97 -8.21
C MET A 75 -10.74 -1.32 -7.29
N GLY A 76 -10.74 -0.80 -6.05
CA GLY A 76 -9.64 -0.94 -5.12
C GLY A 76 -9.37 -2.39 -4.70
N ALA A 77 -10.41 -3.22 -4.55
CA ALA A 77 -10.23 -4.64 -4.27
C ALA A 77 -9.55 -5.37 -5.45
N GLY A 78 -9.97 -5.05 -6.68
CA GLY A 78 -9.35 -5.58 -7.89
C GLY A 78 -7.88 -5.16 -8.04
N ALA A 79 -7.57 -3.91 -7.70
CA ALA A 79 -6.19 -3.42 -7.66
C ALA A 79 -5.31 -4.26 -6.73
N LEU A 80 -5.75 -4.46 -5.48
CA LEU A 80 -5.02 -5.22 -4.48
C LEU A 80 -4.85 -6.70 -4.86
N MET A 81 -5.91 -7.33 -5.38
CA MET A 81 -5.83 -8.70 -5.87
C MET A 81 -4.85 -8.82 -7.03
N GLY A 82 -4.97 -7.95 -8.04
CA GLY A 82 -4.10 -7.96 -9.22
C GLY A 82 -2.63 -7.80 -8.87
N VAL A 83 -2.26 -6.81 -8.06
CA VAL A 83 -0.85 -6.64 -7.67
C VAL A 83 -0.34 -7.77 -6.77
N SER A 84 -1.22 -8.41 -6.00
CA SER A 84 -0.86 -9.61 -5.23
C SER A 84 -0.58 -10.81 -6.13
N GLU A 85 -1.40 -11.04 -7.15
CA GLU A 85 -1.19 -12.12 -8.14
C GLU A 85 0.08 -11.89 -8.96
N LEU A 86 0.38 -10.62 -9.30
CA LEU A 86 1.63 -10.24 -9.96
C LEU A 86 2.87 -10.35 -9.05
N GLY A 87 2.70 -10.55 -7.74
CA GLY A 87 3.81 -10.60 -6.78
C GLY A 87 4.50 -9.26 -6.56
N VAL A 88 3.84 -8.15 -6.88
CA VAL A 88 4.35 -6.77 -6.72
C VAL A 88 3.59 -5.95 -5.68
N GLY A 89 2.63 -6.57 -4.98
CA GLY A 89 1.83 -5.91 -3.95
C GLY A 89 2.61 -5.53 -2.67
N LEU A 90 1.95 -4.73 -1.84
CA LEU A 90 2.36 -4.47 -0.46
C LEU A 90 2.23 -5.75 0.38
N LYS A 91 3.12 -5.94 1.36
CA LYS A 91 3.08 -7.09 2.28
C LYS A 91 2.03 -6.94 3.37
N ALA A 92 1.76 -5.71 3.80
CA ALA A 92 0.76 -5.41 4.83
C ALA A 92 0.32 -3.95 4.79
N PHE A 93 -0.85 -3.72 5.39
CA PHE A 93 -1.40 -2.41 5.66
C PHE A 93 -1.54 -2.23 7.18
N LEU A 94 -1.14 -1.06 7.66
CA LEU A 94 -1.33 -0.59 9.03
C LEU A 94 -2.12 0.72 8.95
N PHE A 95 -3.32 0.71 9.51
CA PHE A 95 -4.22 1.86 9.50
C PHE A 95 -4.21 2.59 10.84
N SER A 96 -4.08 3.91 10.82
CA SER A 96 -4.17 4.73 12.04
C SER A 96 -5.59 5.20 12.35
N SER A 97 -6.49 5.19 11.35
CA SER A 97 -7.88 5.58 11.51
C SER A 97 -8.79 4.37 11.35
N HIS A 98 -9.62 4.11 12.36
CA HIS A 98 -10.69 3.11 12.35
C HIS A 98 -11.90 3.66 13.09
#